data_AF-A0A6B3ECQ6-F1
#
_entry.id   AF-A0A6B3ECQ6-F1
#
_cell.length_a   1.000
_cell.length_b   1.000
_cell.length_c   1.000
_cell.angle_alpha   90.00
_cell.angle_beta   90.00
_cell.angle_gamma   90.00
#
_symmetry.space_group_name_H-M   'P 1'
#
loop_
_entity.id
_entity.type
_entity.pdbx_description
1 polymer ?
#
loop_
_entity_poly.entity_id
_entity_poly.type
_entity_poly.pdbx_seq_one_letter_code
_entity_poly.pdbx_strand_id
1 'polypeptide(L)' 'IDIGFIGPSPSINGFTQSQGKSLRIIGGSASGGVKLVVNPKKIKSLDDVKGKRIATPQLGNTQDVAFLNWVAEKG' A
#
# COMPACT_ATOMS: atom_id res chain seq x y z
N ILE A 1 1.46 0.22 -25.32
CA ILE A 1 2.44 -0.16 -24.28
C ILE A 1 2.47 -1.67 -24.25
N ASP A 2 3.63 -2.28 -24.40
CA ASP A 2 3.76 -3.73 -24.44
C ASP A 2 3.92 -4.34 -23.05
N ILE A 3 4.70 -3.68 -22.17
CA ILE A 3 4.91 -4.05 -20.76
C ILE A 3 5.02 -2.77 -19.93
N GLY A 4 4.48 -2.78 -18.71
CA GLY A 4 4.60 -1.68 -17.76
C GLY A 4 4.62 -2.16 -16.31
N PHE A 5 5.07 -1.29 -15.41
CA PHE A 5 5.06 -1.52 -13.97
C PHE A 5 3.93 -0.72 -13.34
N ILE A 6 3.07 -1.39 -12.59
CA ILE A 6 1.95 -0.78 -11.88
C ILE A 6 1.89 -1.34 -10.46
N GLY A 7 1.31 -0.54 -9.55
CA GLY A 7 1.15 -0.97 -8.16
C GLY A 7 0.26 -2.21 -8.02
N PRO A 8 0.31 -2.91 -6.88
CA PRO A 8 -0.42 -4.16 -6.69
C PRO A 8 -1.94 -3.98 -6.76
N SER A 9 -2.50 -2.89 -6.21
CA SER A 9 -3.96 -2.70 -6.20
C SER A 9 -4.54 -2.51 -7.62
N PRO A 10 -4.01 -1.62 -8.48
CA PRO A 10 -4.44 -1.56 -9.88
C PRO A 10 -4.21 -2.87 -10.64
N SER A 11 -3.13 -3.60 -10.34
CA SER A 11 -2.83 -4.89 -11.00
C SER A 11 -3.89 -5.94 -10.72
N ILE A 12 -4.22 -6.15 -9.44
CA ILE A 12 -5.22 -7.14 -9.02
C ILE A 12 -6.61 -6.74 -9.53
N ASN A 13 -6.98 -5.47 -9.37
CA ASN A 13 -8.30 -4.99 -9.82
C ASN A 13 -8.47 -5.15 -11.33
N GLY A 14 -7.49 -4.72 -12.12
CA GLY A 14 -7.52 -4.86 -13.58
C GLY A 14 -7.52 -6.32 -14.03
N PHE A 15 -6.72 -7.17 -13.39
CA PHE A 15 -6.70 -8.61 -13.67
C PHE A 15 -8.05 -9.27 -13.35
N THR A 16 -8.61 -9.05 -12.17
CA THR A 16 -9.88 -9.66 -11.72
C THR A 16 -11.06 -9.18 -12.56
N GLN A 17 -11.17 -7.87 -12.84
CA GLN A 17 -12.26 -7.33 -13.65
C GLN A 17 -12.22 -7.81 -15.10
N SER A 18 -11.02 -7.93 -15.68
CA SER A 18 -10.87 -8.39 -17.06
C SER A 18 -10.73 -9.91 -17.21
N GLN A 19 -10.72 -10.65 -16.09
CA GLN A 19 -10.37 -12.07 -16.06
C GLN A 19 -9.06 -12.38 -16.81
N GLY A 20 -8.08 -11.49 -16.66
CA GLY A 20 -6.77 -11.61 -17.33
C GLY A 20 -6.74 -11.30 -18.82
N LYS A 21 -7.84 -10.84 -19.43
CA LYS A 21 -7.92 -10.58 -20.89
C LYS A 21 -7.29 -9.24 -21.29
N SER A 22 -7.52 -8.20 -20.50
CA SER A 22 -7.02 -6.84 -20.77
C SER A 22 -5.68 -6.57 -20.09
N LEU A 23 -5.36 -7.31 -19.03
CA LEU A 23 -4.13 -7.19 -18.27
C LEU A 23 -3.63 -8.58 -17.87
N ARG A 24 -2.37 -8.91 -18.17
CA ARG A 24 -1.71 -10.13 -17.73
C ARG A 24 -0.59 -9.80 -16.75
N ILE A 25 -0.57 -10.51 -15.62
CA ILE A 25 0.51 -10.44 -14.64
C ILE A 25 1.54 -11.50 -15.02
N ILE A 26 2.72 -11.08 -15.46
CA ILE A 26 3.79 -11.98 -15.93
C ILE A 26 4.90 -12.19 -14.89
N GLY A 27 4.95 -11.35 -13.85
CA GLY A 27 5.95 -11.43 -12.79
C GLY A 27 5.92 -10.23 -11.86
N GLY A 28 6.61 -10.35 -10.72
CA GLY A 28 6.87 -9.23 -9.82
C GLY A 28 8.03 -8.37 -10.30
N SER A 29 8.01 -7.08 -9.97
CA SER A 29 9.04 -6.12 -10.41
C SER A 29 9.92 -5.58 -9.28
N ALA A 30 9.33 -5.37 -8.11
CA ALA A 30 10.01 -4.85 -6.94
C ALA A 30 9.35 -5.37 -5.67
N SER A 31 10.15 -5.51 -4.61
CA SER A 31 9.73 -5.87 -3.26
C SER A 31 10.21 -4.82 -2.24
N GLY A 32 9.67 -4.84 -1.03
CA GLY A 32 10.04 -3.88 0.04
C GLY A 32 8.85 -3.13 0.67
N GLY A 33 7.66 -3.25 0.08
CA GLY A 33 6.40 -2.84 0.70
C GLY A 33 6.30 -1.33 1.00
N VAL A 34 5.58 -1.01 2.07
CA VAL A 34 5.28 0.34 2.52
C VAL A 34 5.98 0.57 3.86
N LYS A 35 6.48 1.80 4.10
CA LYS A 35 7.07 2.19 5.39
C LYS A 35 6.35 3.39 5.98
N LEU A 36 6.10 3.35 7.28
CA LEU A 36 5.69 4.52 8.05
C LEU A 36 6.93 5.34 8.40
N VAL A 37 6.99 6.58 7.94
CA VAL A 37 8.07 7.52 8.24
C VAL A 37 7.57 8.54 9.25
N VAL A 38 8.33 8.72 10.34
CA VAL A 38 7.94 9.61 11.43
C VAL A 38 9.05 10.60 11.74
N ASN A 39 8.69 11.73 12.36
CA ASN A 39 9.67 12.62 12.96
C ASN A 39 10.13 12.02 14.30
N PRO A 40 11.39 11.58 14.43
CA PRO A 40 11.88 10.90 15.64
C PRO A 40 11.98 11.83 16.86
N LYS A 41 11.83 13.14 16.70
CA LYS A 41 11.70 14.07 17.84
C LYS A 41 10.29 14.07 18.44
N LYS A 42 9.27 13.64 17.69
CA LYS A 42 7.86 13.64 18.11
C LYS A 42 7.29 12.25 18.38
N ILE A 43 7.79 11.24 17.68
CA ILE A 43 7.36 9.84 17.78
C ILE A 43 8.61 9.02 18.12
N LYS A 44 8.65 8.43 19.31
CA LYS A 44 9.77 7.65 19.84
C LYS A 44 9.51 6.15 19.74
N SER A 45 8.25 5.75 19.82
CA SER A 45 7.81 4.37 19.63
C SER A 45 6.63 4.31 18.66
N LEU A 46 6.26 3.09 18.26
CA LEU A 46 5.04 2.87 17.46
C LEU A 46 3.78 3.23 18.25
N ASP A 47 3.77 3.11 19.58
CA ASP A 47 2.59 3.39 20.40
C ASP A 47 2.22 4.88 20.42
N ASP A 48 3.20 5.77 20.21
CA ASP A 48 3.02 7.22 20.16
C ASP A 48 2.13 7.67 18.99
N VAL A 49 1.84 6.79 18.02
CA VAL A 49 0.95 7.08 16.90
C VAL A 49 -0.53 6.97 17.27
N LYS A 50 -0.86 6.37 18.42
CA LYS A 50 -2.25 6.22 18.87
C LYS A 50 -2.91 7.59 19.04
N GLY A 51 -4.11 7.74 18.46
CA GLY A 51 -4.87 8.99 18.48
C GLY A 51 -4.29 10.12 17.61
N LYS A 52 -3.21 9.88 16.85
CA LYS A 52 -2.69 10.86 15.89
C LYS A 52 -3.46 10.78 14.58
N ARG A 53 -3.56 11.92 13.90
CA ARG A 53 -4.00 11.97 12.50
C ARG A 53 -2.81 11.69 11.59
N ILE A 54 -2.89 10.60 10.83
CA ILE A 54 -1.84 10.17 9.90
C ILE A 54 -2.33 10.37 8.47
N ALA A 55 -1.48 10.96 7.63
CA ALA A 55 -1.76 11.15 6.22
C ALA A 55 -1.26 9.94 5.41
N THR A 56 -2.10 9.47 4.49
CA THR A 56 -1.73 8.48 3.47
C THR A 56 -1.71 9.18 2.10
N PRO A 57 -0.95 8.68 1.10
CA PRO A 57 -0.80 9.38 -0.17
C PRO A 57 -2.12 9.53 -0.94
N GLN A 58 -3.01 8.54 -0.86
CA GLN A 58 -4.34 8.54 -1.47
C GLN A 58 -5.22 7.46 -0.85
N LEU A 59 -6.50 7.76 -0.63
CA LEU A 59 -7.50 6.80 -0.13
C LEU A 59 -7.56 5.55 -1.03
N GLY A 60 -7.48 4.37 -0.42
CA GLY A 60 -7.62 3.07 -1.09
C GLY A 60 -6.40 2.65 -1.93
N ASN A 61 -5.32 3.43 -1.94
CA ASN A 61 -4.08 3.00 -2.58
C ASN A 61 -3.31 1.99 -1.72
N THR A 62 -2.21 1.46 -2.24
CA THR A 62 -1.41 0.43 -1.55
C THR A 62 -0.91 0.87 -0.18
N GLN A 63 -0.50 2.13 -0.02
CA GLN A 63 -0.01 2.67 1.24
C GLN A 63 -1.12 2.85 2.27
N ASP A 64 -2.29 3.29 1.82
CA ASP A 64 -3.48 3.47 2.65
C ASP A 64 -3.99 2.14 3.19
N VAL A 65 -4.19 1.15 2.30
CA VAL A 65 -4.63 -0.19 2.69
C VAL A 65 -3.61 -0.87 3.61
N ALA A 66 -2.31 -0.76 3.31
CA ALA A 66 -1.26 -1.33 4.16
C ALA A 66 -1.24 -0.69 5.56
N PHE A 67 -1.43 0.63 5.65
CA PHE A 67 -1.49 1.32 6.92
C PHE A 67 -2.74 0.93 7.72
N LEU A 68 -3.91 0.87 7.08
CA LEU A 68 -5.15 0.44 7.73
C LEU A 68 -5.07 -1.01 8.25
N ASN A 69 -4.48 -1.92 7.46
CA ASN A 69 -4.25 -3.30 7.90
C ASN A 69 -3.33 -3.36 9.13
N TRP A 70 -2.23 -2.60 9.12
CA TRP A 70 -1.32 -2.54 10.26
C TRP A 70 -1.98 -2.00 11.54
N VAL A 71 -2.80 -0.95 11.41
CA VAL A 71 -3.57 -0.41 12.56
C VAL A 71 -4.56 -1.45 13.10
N ALA A 72 -5.23 -2.20 12.22
CA ALA A 72 -6.19 -3.22 12.62
C ALA A 72 -5.55 -4.39 13.39
N GLU A 73 -4.31 -4.79 13.06
CA GLU A 73 -3.57 -5.85 13.76
C GLU A 73 -3.01 -5.42 15.12
N LYS A 74 -2.84 -4.11 15.34
CA LYS A 74 -2.22 -3.52 16.55
C LYS A 74 -3.22 -2.84 17.49
N GLY A 75 -4.51 -2.85 17.14
CA GLY A 75 -5.61 -2.25 17.90
C GLY A 75 -5.99 -3.04 19.14
#